data_AF-A0A151EZ84-F1
#
_entry.id   AF-A0A151EZ84-F1
#
_cell.length_a   1.000
_cell.length_b   1.000
_cell.length_c   1.000
_cell.angle_alpha   90.00
_cell.angle_beta   90.00
_cell.angle_gamma   90.00
#
_symmetry.space_group_name_H-M   'P 1'
#
loop_
_entity.id
_entity.type
_entity.pdbx_description
1 polymer ?
#
loop_
_entity_poly.entity_id
_entity_poly.type
_entity_poly.pdbx_seq_one_letter_code
_entity_poly.pdbx_strand_id
1 'polypeptide(L)'
;MAMKSIQKGKGLEAWMTANLMYITKKKTPMDAFGFWLQLNEENLHSDMVKQDVLILTGRNDHFIPFKMHDKQVKALTNAKSVTARVFTKEEQAHNHCQIGNIGLALDVMVKWIEKKS
;
A
#
# COMPACT_ATOMS: atom_id res chain seq x y z
N MET A 1 -5.50 -20.10 -26.13
CA MET A 1 -5.53 -21.23 -25.16
C MET A 1 -4.68 -20.99 -23.91
N ALA A 2 -3.49 -20.36 -24.01
CA ALA A 2 -2.63 -20.03 -22.86
C ALA A 2 -3.28 -19.12 -21.78
N MET A 3 -4.23 -18.26 -22.13
CA MET A 3 -4.88 -17.38 -21.15
C MET A 3 -5.81 -18.12 -20.16
N LYS A 4 -6.40 -19.25 -20.56
CA LYS A 4 -7.26 -20.06 -19.68
C LYS A 4 -6.45 -20.86 -18.66
N SER A 5 -5.17 -21.13 -18.91
CA SER A 5 -4.32 -21.91 -17.99
C SER A 5 -3.76 -21.05 -16.85
N ILE A 6 -3.48 -19.77 -17.08
CA ILE A 6 -3.05 -18.83 -16.01
C ILE A 6 -4.17 -18.63 -14.96
N GLN A 7 -5.42 -18.51 -15.41
CA GLN A 7 -6.59 -18.44 -14.51
C GLN A 7 -6.87 -19.73 -13.72
N LYS A 8 -6.25 -20.86 -14.12
CA LYS A 8 -6.46 -22.18 -13.51
C LYS A 8 -5.20 -22.75 -12.83
N GLY A 9 -4.13 -21.95 -12.72
CA GLY A 9 -2.88 -22.38 -12.09
C GLY A 9 -3.03 -22.59 -10.59
N LYS A 10 -2.31 -23.57 -10.03
CA LYS A 10 -2.16 -23.75 -8.58
C LYS A 10 -0.95 -22.92 -8.14
N GLY A 11 -1.12 -22.00 -7.18
CA GLY A 11 -0.02 -21.18 -6.64
C GLY A 11 -0.40 -19.72 -6.41
N LEU A 12 0.45 -19.01 -5.66
CA LEU A 12 0.24 -17.61 -5.28
C LEU A 12 0.29 -16.69 -6.52
N GLU A 13 1.16 -16.97 -7.48
CA GLU A 13 1.38 -16.18 -8.70
C GLU A 13 0.17 -16.25 -9.64
N ALA A 14 -0.38 -17.46 -9.81
CA ALA A 14 -1.60 -17.69 -10.58
C ALA A 14 -2.79 -16.99 -9.92
N TRP A 15 -2.90 -17.07 -8.59
CA TRP A 15 -3.92 -16.36 -7.83
C TRP A 15 -3.75 -14.84 -7.95
N MET A 16 -2.54 -14.29 -7.77
CA MET A 16 -2.28 -12.85 -7.89
C MET A 16 -2.66 -12.32 -9.27
N THR A 17 -2.30 -13.04 -10.33
CA THR A 17 -2.65 -12.65 -11.71
C THR A 17 -4.16 -12.70 -11.93
N ALA A 18 -4.82 -13.78 -11.51
CA ALA A 18 -6.27 -13.92 -11.64
C ALA A 18 -7.03 -12.87 -10.81
N ASN A 19 -6.54 -12.57 -9.61
CA ASN A 19 -7.12 -11.57 -8.72
C ASN A 19 -6.94 -10.15 -9.28
N LEU A 20 -5.73 -9.82 -9.77
CA LEU A 20 -5.48 -8.53 -10.42
C LEU A 20 -6.42 -8.33 -11.62
N MET A 21 -6.58 -9.33 -12.47
CA MET A 21 -7.55 -9.30 -13.58
C MET A 21 -9.00 -9.11 -13.08
N TYR A 22 -9.38 -9.83 -12.02
CA TYR A 22 -10.71 -9.75 -11.42
C TYR A 22 -11.03 -8.35 -10.87
N ILE A 23 -10.18 -7.79 -10.01
CA ILE A 23 -10.43 -6.49 -9.37
C ILE A 23 -10.36 -5.33 -10.36
N THR A 24 -9.54 -5.44 -11.40
CA THR A 24 -9.41 -4.42 -12.46
C THR A 24 -10.39 -4.61 -13.62
N LYS A 25 -11.20 -5.69 -13.59
CA LYS A 25 -12.13 -6.11 -14.65
C LYS A 25 -11.46 -6.27 -16.02
N LYS A 26 -10.17 -6.59 -16.05
CA LYS A 26 -9.39 -6.78 -17.29
C LYS A 26 -9.50 -8.22 -17.76
N LYS A 27 -9.63 -8.39 -19.09
CA LYS A 27 -9.81 -9.70 -19.72
C LYS A 27 -8.48 -10.41 -19.97
N THR A 28 -7.37 -9.68 -19.96
CA THR A 28 -6.03 -10.22 -20.19
C THR A 28 -5.08 -9.87 -19.03
N PRO A 29 -4.09 -10.73 -18.72
CA PRO A 29 -3.05 -10.40 -17.75
C PRO A 29 -2.29 -9.12 -18.13
N MET A 30 -1.98 -8.93 -19.42
CA MET A 30 -1.23 -7.76 -19.88
C MET A 30 -1.96 -6.44 -19.63
N ASP A 31 -3.28 -6.40 -19.86
CA ASP A 31 -4.07 -5.19 -19.56
C ASP A 31 -4.13 -4.93 -18.05
N ALA A 32 -4.17 -6.00 -17.24
CA ALA A 32 -4.20 -5.91 -15.78
C ALA A 32 -2.85 -5.42 -15.23
N PHE A 33 -1.73 -5.92 -15.77
CA PHE A 33 -0.40 -5.40 -15.48
C PHE A 33 -0.21 -3.97 -15.97
N GLY A 34 -0.76 -3.64 -17.15
CA GLY A 34 -0.79 -2.27 -17.66
C GLY A 34 -1.44 -1.32 -16.66
N PHE A 35 -2.58 -1.70 -16.08
CA PHE A 35 -3.21 -0.94 -14.99
C PHE A 35 -2.30 -0.83 -13.76
N TRP A 36 -1.68 -1.92 -13.31
CA TRP A 36 -0.78 -1.90 -12.15
C TRP A 36 0.41 -0.94 -12.35
N LEU A 37 1.00 -0.90 -13.55
CA LEU A 37 2.07 0.04 -13.90
C LEU A 37 1.63 1.50 -13.87
N GLN A 38 0.34 1.79 -14.03
CA GLN A 38 -0.18 3.16 -13.87
C GLN A 38 -0.25 3.60 -12.40
N LEU A 39 -0.10 2.71 -11.43
CA LEU A 39 -0.07 3.05 -9.99
C LEU A 39 1.33 3.54 -9.58
N ASN A 40 1.77 4.66 -10.18
CA ASN A 40 3.11 5.22 -10.03
C ASN A 40 3.07 6.70 -9.60
N GLU A 41 4.23 7.29 -9.32
CA GLU A 41 4.33 8.65 -8.78
C GLU A 41 3.78 9.74 -9.70
N GLU A 42 3.86 9.57 -11.02
CA GLU A 42 3.36 10.55 -12.00
C GLU A 42 1.83 10.61 -12.00
N ASN A 43 1.17 9.45 -11.87
CA ASN A 43 -0.28 9.33 -11.92
C ASN A 43 -0.96 9.47 -10.55
N LEU A 44 -0.23 9.27 -9.44
CA LEU A 44 -0.78 9.38 -8.09
C LEU A 44 -1.06 10.83 -7.69
N HIS A 45 -0.37 11.80 -8.30
CA HIS A 45 -0.52 13.24 -8.02
C HIS A 45 -0.47 13.56 -6.51
N SER A 46 0.55 13.05 -5.82
CA SER A 46 0.76 13.29 -4.38
C SER A 46 0.85 14.78 -4.01
N ASP A 47 1.24 15.62 -4.98
CA ASP A 47 1.27 17.08 -4.89
C ASP A 47 -0.14 17.69 -4.79
N MET A 48 -1.21 16.99 -5.15
CA MET A 48 -2.58 17.50 -5.03
C MET A 48 -3.16 17.32 -3.62
N VAL A 49 -2.49 16.58 -2.74
CA VAL A 49 -2.92 16.38 -1.35
C VAL A 49 -2.62 17.63 -0.52
N LYS A 50 -3.65 18.19 0.13
CA LYS A 50 -3.56 19.43 0.93
C LYS A 50 -3.90 19.23 2.41
N GLN A 51 -4.35 18.04 2.80
CA GLN A 51 -4.81 17.71 4.14
C GLN A 51 -3.64 17.43 5.09
N ASP A 52 -3.94 17.31 6.38
CA ASP A 52 -3.06 16.63 7.33
C ASP A 52 -3.02 15.13 6.98
N VAL A 53 -1.84 14.52 6.93
CA VAL A 53 -1.65 13.11 6.53
C VAL A 53 -0.90 12.33 7.59
N LEU A 54 -1.34 11.09 7.86
CA LEU A 54 -0.63 10.11 8.67
C LEU A 54 -0.15 8.95 7.76
N ILE A 55 1.16 8.73 7.70
CA ILE A 55 1.76 7.56 7.06
C ILE A 55 2.15 6.55 8.13
N LEU A 56 1.65 5.32 8.00
CA LEU A 56 2.00 4.17 8.82
C LEU A 56 2.83 3.19 8.01
N THR A 57 3.95 2.73 8.56
CA THR A 57 4.85 1.83 7.83
C THR A 57 5.36 0.72 8.74
N GLY A 58 5.20 -0.54 8.32
CA GLY A 58 5.87 -1.67 8.94
C GLY A 58 7.34 -1.76 8.50
N ARG A 59 8.28 -1.85 9.46
CA ARG A 59 9.72 -1.91 9.14
C ARG A 59 10.11 -3.14 8.32
N ASN A 60 9.42 -4.26 8.47
CA ASN A 60 9.65 -5.47 7.67
C ASN A 60 8.38 -5.88 6.89
N ASP A 61 7.68 -4.89 6.33
CA ASP A 61 6.61 -5.14 5.36
C ASP A 61 7.17 -5.91 4.16
N HIS A 62 6.66 -7.12 3.92
CA HIS A 62 7.10 -8.00 2.84
C HIS A 62 6.49 -7.61 1.48
N PHE A 63 5.41 -6.83 1.48
CA PHE A 63 4.67 -6.45 0.29
C PHE A 63 5.13 -5.09 -0.23
N ILE A 64 5.31 -4.12 0.68
CA ILE A 64 5.77 -2.77 0.35
C ILE A 64 7.19 -2.56 0.89
N PRO A 65 8.21 -2.41 0.02
CA PRO A 65 9.59 -2.21 0.47
C PRO A 65 9.75 -0.95 1.34
N PHE A 66 10.52 -1.04 2.44
CA PHE A 66 10.70 0.06 3.39
C PHE A 66 11.21 1.37 2.74
N LYS A 67 11.97 1.32 1.65
CA LYS A 67 12.38 2.50 0.88
C LYS A 67 11.21 3.38 0.40
N MET A 68 10.02 2.81 0.28
CA MET A 68 8.82 3.55 -0.11
C MET A 68 8.37 4.54 0.96
N HIS A 69 8.73 4.34 2.23
CA HIS A 69 8.42 5.26 3.32
C HIS A 69 8.94 6.67 3.02
N ASP A 70 10.24 6.78 2.79
CA ASP A 70 10.89 8.06 2.50
C ASP A 70 10.37 8.68 1.20
N LYS A 71 10.16 7.86 0.16
CA LYS A 71 9.59 8.30 -1.11
C LYS A 71 8.18 8.89 -0.95
N GLN A 72 7.29 8.21 -0.22
CA GLN A 72 5.91 8.66 -0.04
C GLN A 72 5.83 9.91 0.85
N VAL A 73 6.60 9.97 1.95
CA VAL A 73 6.67 11.16 2.81
C VAL A 73 7.13 12.38 2.00
N LYS A 74 8.18 12.24 1.17
CA LYS A 74 8.71 13.33 0.35
C LYS A 74 7.80 13.73 -0.81
N ALA A 75 6.99 12.82 -1.32
CA ALA A 75 6.08 13.10 -2.44
C ALA A 75 4.89 14.01 -2.04
N LEU A 76 4.54 14.06 -0.75
CA LEU A 76 3.43 14.88 -0.22
C LEU A 76 3.85 16.35 -0.02
N THR A 77 4.29 17.01 -1.09
CA THR A 77 4.91 18.35 -1.04
C THR A 77 3.95 19.46 -0.62
N ASN A 78 2.66 19.32 -0.90
CA ASN A 78 1.64 20.33 -0.61
C ASN A 78 0.71 19.96 0.56
N ALA A 79 0.97 18.83 1.24
CA ALA A 79 0.18 18.44 2.39
C ALA A 79 0.36 19.47 3.52
N LYS A 80 -0.74 19.83 4.21
CA LYS A 80 -0.69 20.79 5.33
C LYS A 80 0.26 20.35 6.43
N SER A 81 0.28 19.05 6.73
CA SER A 81 1.36 18.43 7.49
C SER A 81 1.42 16.93 7.21
N VAL A 82 2.60 16.33 7.38
CA VAL A 82 2.80 14.89 7.27
C VAL A 82 3.34 14.38 8.61
N THR A 83 2.61 13.46 9.22
CA THR A 83 3.09 12.67 10.38
C THR A 83 3.42 11.27 9.87
N ALA A 84 4.62 10.79 10.17
CA ALA A 84 5.08 9.47 9.73
C ALA A 84 5.42 8.61 10.95
N ARG A 85 4.94 7.37 10.98
CA ARG A 85 5.26 6.40 12.02
C ARG A 85 5.75 5.09 11.41
N VAL A 86 6.92 4.65 11.86
CA VAL A 86 7.48 3.34 11.51
C VAL A 86 7.29 2.40 12.70
N PHE A 87 6.68 1.25 12.45
CA PHE A 87 6.48 0.18 13.42
C PHE A 87 7.57 -0.87 13.34
N THR A 88 8.09 -1.29 14.48
CA THR A 88 9.24 -2.20 14.56
C THR A 88 8.87 -3.58 15.13
N LYS A 89 9.86 -4.47 15.18
CA LYS A 89 9.68 -5.85 15.66
C LYS A 89 9.31 -5.88 17.13
N GLU A 90 9.87 -4.97 17.90
CA GLU A 90 9.66 -4.81 19.35
C GLU A 90 8.19 -4.51 19.65
N GLU A 91 7.51 -3.78 18.77
CA GLU A 91 6.09 -3.45 18.88
C GLU A 91 5.14 -4.53 18.32
N GLN A 92 5.68 -5.59 17.71
CA GLN A 92 4.92 -6.63 17.01
C GLN A 92 4.00 -6.11 15.88
N ALA A 93 4.23 -4.88 15.39
CA ALA A 93 3.41 -4.21 14.37
C ALA A 93 4.16 -4.00 13.02
N HIS A 94 5.29 -4.67 12.81
CA HIS A 94 6.21 -4.38 11.70
C HIS A 94 5.83 -4.98 10.34
N ASN A 95 4.84 -5.87 10.26
CA ASN A 95 4.44 -6.52 9.00
C ASN A 95 3.50 -5.63 8.19
N HIS A 96 3.18 -6.08 6.97
CA HIS A 96 2.18 -5.46 6.11
C HIS A 96 0.87 -5.21 6.88
N CYS A 97 0.31 -4.01 6.74
CA CYS A 97 -0.89 -3.57 7.45
C CYS A 97 -0.82 -3.69 8.99
N GLN A 98 0.38 -3.68 9.57
CA GLN A 98 0.62 -3.85 11.01
C GLN A 98 0.04 -5.16 11.58
N ILE A 99 -0.09 -6.19 10.73
CA ILE A 99 -0.53 -7.52 11.17
C ILE A 99 0.47 -8.07 12.20
N GLY A 100 -0.06 -8.42 13.37
CA GLY A 100 0.70 -8.80 14.57
C GLY A 100 0.34 -7.94 15.78
N ASN A 101 -0.01 -6.66 15.57
CA ASN A 101 -0.49 -5.77 16.62
C ASN A 101 -1.37 -4.64 16.06
N ILE A 102 -2.57 -5.03 15.59
CA ILE A 102 -3.57 -4.11 15.01
C ILE A 102 -4.08 -3.11 16.07
N GLY A 103 -4.19 -3.53 17.34
CA GLY A 103 -4.62 -2.66 18.43
C GLY A 103 -3.73 -1.42 18.57
N LEU A 104 -2.40 -1.61 18.58
CA LEU A 104 -1.47 -0.49 18.59
C LEU A 104 -1.61 0.41 17.35
N ALA A 105 -1.81 -0.17 16.17
CA ALA A 105 -2.00 0.62 14.95
C ALA A 105 -3.26 1.49 15.02
N LEU A 106 -4.37 0.95 15.51
CA LEU A 106 -5.63 1.68 15.71
C LEU A 106 -5.49 2.78 16.76
N ASP A 107 -4.83 2.50 17.89
CA ASP A 107 -4.56 3.50 18.93
C ASP A 107 -3.78 4.70 18.37
N VAL A 108 -2.79 4.45 17.51
CA VAL A 108 -2.02 5.52 16.84
C VAL A 108 -2.92 6.34 15.93
N MET A 109 -3.79 5.70 15.14
CA MET A 109 -4.71 6.41 14.25
C MET A 109 -5.68 7.30 15.04
N VAL A 110 -6.31 6.76 16.08
CA VAL A 110 -7.28 7.49 16.92
C VAL A 110 -6.62 8.69 17.59
N LYS A 111 -5.49 8.48 18.29
CA LYS A 111 -4.76 9.57 18.96
C LYS A 111 -4.30 10.65 17.98
N TRP A 112 -3.94 10.27 16.76
CA TRP A 112 -3.56 11.22 15.73
C TRP A 112 -4.76 12.03 15.23
N ILE A 113 -5.91 11.38 14.97
CA ILE A 113 -7.15 12.05 14.58
C ILE A 113 -7.59 13.04 15.67
N GLU A 114 -7.60 12.62 16.94
CA GLU A 114 -7.96 13.48 18.09
C GLU A 114 -7.05 14.71 18.20
N LYS A 115 -5.76 14.57 17.91
CA LYS A 115 -4.80 15.69 17.92
C LYS A 115 -4.97 16.65 16.73
N LYS A 116 -5.56 16.19 15.62
CA LYS A 116 -5.68 16.93 14.36
C LYS A 116 -7.07 17.52 14.11
N SER A 117 -8.08 16.99 14.80
CA SER A 117 -9.47 17.45 14.75
C SER A 117 -9.66 18.79 15.47
#